data_AF-A0A917T7Q8-F1
#
_entry.id   AF-A0A917T7Q8-F1
#
_cell.length_a   1.000
_cell.length_b   1.000
_cell.length_c   1.000
_cell.angle_alpha   90.00
_cell.angle_beta   90.00
_cell.angle_gamma   90.00
#
_symmetry.space_group_name_H-M   'P 1'
#
loop_
_entity.id
_entity.type
_entity.pdbx_description
1 polymer ?
#
loop_
_entity_poly.entity_id
_entity_poly.type
_entity_poly.pdbx_seq_one_letter_code
_entity_poly.pdbx_strand_id
1 'polypeptide(L)'
;MNTRQDEGTAIARLVGGSSSLTVGWIYLWNTFELGILWVRSDLAPERIEPPLDPEYLARAKSVTSDEITALLDRLAAGEPPK
;
A
#
# COMPACT_ATOMS: atom_id res chain seq x y z
N MET A 1 2.18 -8.58 29.81
CA MET A 1 1.44 -7.79 28.80
C MET A 1 2.08 -8.11 27.45
N ASN A 2 1.46 -8.98 26.64
CA ASN A 2 1.91 -9.17 25.26
C ASN A 2 1.44 -7.96 24.47
N THR A 3 2.30 -6.97 24.30
CA THR A 3 2.12 -5.93 23.28
C THR A 3 1.98 -6.64 21.95
N ARG A 4 0.76 -6.73 21.40
CA ARG A 4 0.55 -7.14 20.01
C ARG A 4 1.18 -6.07 19.13
N GLN A 5 2.47 -6.22 18.85
CA GLN A 5 3.19 -5.35 17.93
C GLN A 5 2.79 -5.63 16.46
N ASP A 6 2.02 -6.69 16.22
CA ASP A 6 1.75 -7.25 14.89
C ASP A 6 0.29 -7.12 14.41
N GLU A 7 -0.45 -6.10 14.83
CA GLU A 7 -1.76 -5.82 14.22
C GLU A 7 -1.59 -4.77 13.11
N GLY A 8 -1.70 -5.22 11.87
CA GLY A 8 -1.81 -4.37 10.69
C GLY A 8 -3.27 -4.13 10.33
N THR A 9 -3.64 -2.88 10.06
CA THR A 9 -4.98 -2.52 9.59
C THR A 9 -4.97 -2.31 8.08
N ALA A 10 -5.90 -2.94 7.35
CA ALA A 10 -6.10 -2.66 5.94
C ALA A 10 -6.70 -1.26 5.78
N ILE A 11 -5.97 -0.35 5.13
CA ILE A 11 -6.38 1.06 4.98
C ILE A 11 -6.81 1.40 3.55
N ALA A 12 -6.33 0.65 2.55
CA ALA A 12 -6.70 0.82 1.16
C ALA A 12 -6.48 -0.48 0.36
N ARG A 13 -7.04 -0.54 -0.85
CA ARG A 13 -6.80 -1.61 -1.82
C ARG A 13 -6.02 -1.07 -3.02
N LEU A 14 -5.20 -1.94 -3.59
CA LEU A 14 -4.62 -1.77 -4.91
C LEU A 14 -5.62 -2.29 -5.94
N VAL A 15 -5.88 -1.50 -6.95
CA VAL A 15 -6.81 -1.82 -8.03
C VAL A 15 -6.04 -1.87 -9.34
N GLY A 16 -6.28 -2.89 -10.15
CA GLY A 16 -5.63 -3.08 -11.44
C GLY A 16 -6.41 -3.98 -12.39
N GLY A 17 -6.01 -3.96 -13.66
CA GLY A 17 -6.63 -4.69 -14.75
C GLY A 17 -7.94 -4.06 -15.24
N SER A 18 -8.38 -4.51 -16.42
CA SER A 18 -9.51 -3.93 -17.16
C SER A 18 -10.85 -3.90 -16.41
N SER A 19 -11.01 -4.71 -15.36
CA SER A 19 -12.23 -4.77 -14.56
C SER A 19 -12.11 -4.11 -13.18
N SER A 20 -11.06 -3.31 -12.94
CA SER A 20 -10.83 -2.68 -11.63
C SER A 20 -10.82 -3.69 -10.48
N LEU A 21 -10.06 -4.76 -10.67
CA LEU A 21 -10.00 -5.85 -9.70
C LEU A 21 -9.08 -5.47 -8.54
N THR A 22 -9.41 -5.92 -7.34
CA THR A 22 -8.48 -5.85 -6.21
C THR A 22 -7.27 -6.74 -6.50
N VAL A 23 -6.10 -6.14 -6.68
CA VAL A 23 -4.82 -6.85 -6.88
C VAL A 23 -4.05 -7.02 -5.58
N GLY A 24 -4.33 -6.17 -4.58
CA GLY A 24 -3.74 -6.28 -3.25
C GLY A 24 -4.39 -5.35 -2.23
N TRP A 25 -3.97 -5.48 -0.98
CA TRP A 25 -4.40 -4.64 0.15
C TRP A 25 -3.21 -3.97 0.78
N ILE A 26 -3.35 -2.68 1.09
CA ILE A 26 -2.35 -1.88 1.79
C ILE A 26 -2.67 -1.94 3.27
N TYR A 27 -1.70 -2.40 4.06
CA TYR A 27 -1.77 -2.49 5.50
C TYR A 27 -0.87 -1.45 6.14
N LEU A 28 -1.40 -0.75 7.14
CA LEU A 28 -0.63 0.08 8.06
C LEU A 28 -0.44 -0.68 9.36
N TRP A 29 0.81 -0.92 9.72
CA TRP A 29 1.20 -1.54 10.97
C TRP A 29 1.25 -0.50 12.10
N ASN A 30 1.13 -0.95 13.34
CA ASN A 30 1.30 -0.09 14.52
C ASN A 30 2.70 0.54 14.61
N THR A 31 3.70 -0.03 13.92
CA THR A 31 5.06 0.53 13.76
C THR A 31 5.13 1.66 12.74
N PHE A 32 4.00 2.03 12.12
CA PHE A 32 3.89 2.95 10.97
C PHE A 32 4.52 2.43 9.67
N GLU A 33 4.89 1.16 9.62
CA GLU A 33 5.32 0.52 8.39
C GLU A 33 4.11 0.23 7.48
N LEU A 34 4.34 0.29 6.17
CA LEU A 34 3.34 -0.10 5.17
C LEU A 34 3.70 -1.46 4.60
N GLY A 35 2.71 -2.36 4.57
CA GLY A 35 2.80 -3.65 3.90
C GLY A 35 1.78 -3.77 2.78
N ILE A 36 2.06 -4.61 1.79
CA ILE A 36 1.10 -4.99 0.77
C ILE A 36 0.84 -6.49 0.87
N LEU A 37 -0.43 -6.85 1.04
CA LEU A 37 -0.91 -8.20 0.85
C LEU A 37 -1.38 -8.36 -0.61
N TRP A 38 -0.60 -9.05 -1.42
CA TRP A 38 -0.96 -9.35 -2.80
C TRP A 38 -2.03 -10.43 -2.87
N VAL A 39 -3.10 -10.16 -3.62
CA VAL A 39 -4.20 -11.11 -3.88
C VAL A 39 -4.12 -11.63 -5.32
N ARG A 40 -3.66 -10.78 -6.26
CA ARG A 40 -3.41 -11.11 -7.67
C ARG A 40 -2.08 -10.50 -8.08
N SER A 41 -0.99 -11.21 -7.80
CA SER A 41 0.37 -10.78 -8.16
C SER A 41 0.66 -10.85 -9.66
N ASP A 42 -0.23 -11.47 -10.44
CA ASP A 42 -0.20 -11.53 -11.90
C ASP A 42 -0.69 -10.23 -12.57
N LEU A 43 -1.35 -9.34 -11.82
CA LEU A 43 -1.86 -8.07 -12.31
C LEU A 43 -1.08 -6.90 -11.73
N ALA A 44 -0.71 -5.96 -12.61
CA ALA A 44 -0.08 -4.72 -12.19
C ALA A 44 -1.11 -3.83 -11.47
N PRO A 45 -0.77 -3.26 -10.29
CA PRO A 45 -1.59 -2.24 -9.67
C PRO A 45 -1.54 -0.96 -10.52
N GLU A 46 -2.71 -0.35 -10.72
CA GLU A 46 -2.86 0.88 -11.50
C GLU A 46 -3.23 2.07 -10.61
N ARG A 47 -3.99 1.83 -9.53
CA ARG A 47 -4.43 2.87 -8.60
C ARG A 47 -4.66 2.34 -7.19
N ILE A 48 -4.78 3.28 -6.25
CA ILE A 48 -5.10 3.00 -4.84
C ILE A 48 -6.53 3.49 -4.53
N GLU A 49 -7.33 2.67 -3.86
CA GLU A 49 -8.69 3.03 -3.44
C GLU A 49 -8.96 2.67 -1.96
N PRO A 50 -9.46 3.60 -1.12
CA PRO A 50 -9.52 5.04 -1.38
C PRO A 50 -8.10 5.62 -1.59
N PRO A 51 -7.95 6.82 -2.19
CA PRO A 51 -6.65 7.47 -2.31
C PRO A 51 -5.93 7.51 -0.97
N LEU A 52 -4.65 7.15 -0.98
CA LEU A 52 -3.85 7.08 0.23
C LEU A 52 -3.53 8.49 0.73
N ASP A 53 -3.70 8.75 2.03
CA ASP A 53 -3.31 10.03 2.62
C ASP A 53 -1.78 10.20 2.51
N PRO A 54 -1.30 11.33 1.96
CA PRO A 54 0.13 11.63 1.88
C PRO A 54 0.85 11.55 3.24
N GLU A 55 0.14 11.81 4.35
CA GLU A 55 0.71 11.69 5.69
C GLU A 55 1.12 10.25 6.03
N TYR A 56 0.33 9.24 5.60
CA TYR A 56 0.70 7.84 5.80
C TYR A 56 1.95 7.46 5.02
N LEU A 57 2.10 7.94 3.79
CA LEU A 57 3.31 7.72 2.98
C LEU A 57 4.53 8.41 3.59
N ALA A 58 4.38 9.66 4.04
CA ALA A 58 5.48 10.39 4.66
C ALA A 58 5.97 9.71 5.95
N ARG A 59 5.05 9.24 6.80
CA ARG A 59 5.39 8.49 8.02
C ARG A 59 6.04 7.16 7.71
N ALA A 60 5.50 6.40 6.76
CA ALA A 60 6.07 5.12 6.37
C ALA A 60 7.50 5.28 5.82
N LYS A 61 7.72 6.26 4.94
CA LYS A 61 9.06 6.60 4.42
C LYS A 61 10.05 7.01 5.51
N SER A 62 9.56 7.58 6.62
CA SER A 62 10.40 7.96 7.77
C SER A 62 10.86 6.76 8.61
N VAL A 63 10.14 5.64 8.57
CA VAL A 63 10.48 4.41 9.30
C VAL A 63 11.24 3.46 8.39
N THR A 64 10.74 3.28 7.16
CA THR A 64 11.25 2.31 6.19
C THR A 64 11.10 2.84 4.76
N SER A 65 12.21 2.97 4.05
CA SER A 65 12.22 3.33 2.62
C SER A 65 12.60 2.10 1.81
N ASP A 66 11.60 1.44 1.25
CA ASP A 66 11.71 0.19 0.49
C ASP A 66 10.92 0.30 -0.83
N GLU A 67 11.02 -0.73 -1.66
CA GLU A 67 10.30 -0.83 -2.94
C GLU A 67 8.78 -0.68 -2.78
N ILE A 68 8.22 -1.02 -1.61
CA ILE A 68 6.80 -0.84 -1.28
C ILE A 68 6.45 0.64 -1.19
N THR A 69 7.20 1.45 -0.43
CA THR A 69 6.90 2.88 -0.29
C THR A 69 7.13 3.62 -1.60
N ALA A 70 8.10 3.20 -2.42
CA ALA A 70 8.31 3.73 -3.76
C ALA A 70 7.19 3.36 -4.74
N LEU A 71 6.63 2.14 -4.69
CA LEU A 71 5.49 1.74 -5.49
C LEU A 71 4.24 2.55 -5.13
N LEU A 72 3.93 2.67 -3.83
CA LEU A 72 2.74 3.37 -3.37
C LEU A 72 2.80 4.87 -3.69
N ASP A 73 3.98 5.48 -3.62
CA ASP A 73 4.18 6.89 -3.98
C ASP A 73 3.87 7.16 -5.47
N ARG A 74 4.36 6.31 -6.37
CA ARG A 74 4.07 6.41 -7.82
C ARG A 74 2.59 6.26 -8.12
N LEU A 75 1.94 5.27 -7.50
CA LEU A 75 0.50 5.04 -7.68
C LEU A 75 -0.33 6.18 -7.10
N ALA A 76 0.09 6.79 -5.99
CA ALA A 76 -0.56 7.96 -5.42
C ALA A 76 -0.38 9.21 -6.30
N ALA A 77 0.75 9.32 -6.99
CA ALA A 77 1.01 10.38 -7.98
C ALA A 77 0.23 10.16 -9.30
N GLY A 78 -0.42 9.01 -9.49
CA GLY A 78 -1.14 8.66 -10.72
C GLY A 78 -0.22 8.32 -11.89
N GLU A 79 1.03 7.97 -11.62
CA GLU A 79 1.98 7.56 -12.66
C GLU A 79 1.75 6.09 -13.03
N PRO A 80 1.44 5.77 -14.30
CA PRO A 80 1.31 4.38 -14.73
C PRO A 80 2.66 3.65 -14.64
N PRO A 81 2.69 2.35 -14.30
CA PRO A 81 3.92 1.57 -14.32
C PRO A 81 4.49 1.55 -15.75
N LYS A 82 5.78 1.85 -15.89
CA LYS A 82 6.54 1.77 -17.15
C LYS A 82 6.80 0.33 -17.56
#